data_AF-A0A9D7FC92-F1
#
_entry.id   AF-A0A9D7FC92-F1
#
_cell.length_a   1.000
_cell.length_b   1.000
_cell.length_c   1.000
_cell.angle_alpha   90.00
_cell.angle_beta   90.00
_cell.angle_gamma   90.00
#
_symmetry.space_group_name_H-M   'P 1'
#
loop_
_entity.id
_entity.type
_entity.pdbx_description
1 polymer ?
#
loop_
_entity_poly.entity_id
_entity_poly.type
_entity_poly.pdbx_seq_one_letter_code
_entity_poly.pdbx_strand_id
1 'polypeptide(L)'
;MKTNFTQLALVAALSLTGATAVLADNLTYDASPEQQQLRWFRQVQESKSQPTANQLAPYGYVSTGTVARAVNVDRSTKYLNVTRLETVKVNVDGKSFIWMFDTLGTNAFPLSKIVSGTEGVTVYVAENPSYRP
;
A
#
# COMPACT_ATOMS: atom_id res chain seq x y z
N MET A 1 -11.59 51.11 9.58
CA MET A 1 -11.54 49.91 8.73
C MET A 1 -10.92 48.77 9.53
N LYS A 2 -11.63 47.66 9.72
CA LYS A 2 -11.14 46.45 10.40
C LYS A 2 -11.21 45.32 9.37
N THR A 3 -10.08 44.75 9.01
CA THR A 3 -10.00 43.71 7.97
C THR A 3 -10.03 42.34 8.65
N ASN A 4 -11.10 41.58 8.42
CA ASN A 4 -11.24 40.21 8.90
C ASN A 4 -10.65 39.27 7.85
N PHE A 5 -9.64 38.47 8.22
CA PHE A 5 -9.17 37.36 7.38
C PHE A 5 -9.99 36.12 7.68
N THR A 6 -10.93 35.81 6.79
CA THR A 6 -11.69 34.55 6.80
C THR A 6 -10.80 33.45 6.23
N GLN A 7 -10.24 32.58 7.09
CA GLN A 7 -9.58 31.36 6.65
C GLN A 7 -10.62 30.31 6.28
N LEU A 8 -10.69 29.98 4.99
CA LEU A 8 -11.35 28.77 4.50
C LEU A 8 -10.42 27.58 4.77
N ALA A 9 -10.78 26.71 5.72
CA ALA A 9 -10.22 25.37 5.82
C ALA A 9 -11.26 24.38 5.29
N LEU A 10 -10.90 23.72 4.18
CA LEU A 10 -11.68 22.69 3.50
C LEU A 10 -11.01 21.32 3.77
N VAL A 11 -11.82 20.26 3.79
CA VAL A 11 -11.47 18.83 3.53
C VAL A 11 -10.89 18.05 4.74
N ALA A 12 -11.24 16.79 5.05
CA ALA A 12 -12.22 15.81 4.57
C ALA A 12 -12.60 14.92 5.78
N ALA A 13 -13.86 14.51 5.88
CA ALA A 13 -14.26 13.44 6.78
C ALA A 13 -13.83 12.09 6.18
N LEU A 14 -12.83 11.44 6.78
CA LEU A 14 -12.52 10.03 6.54
C LEU A 14 -13.27 9.19 7.57
N SER A 15 -14.45 8.69 7.19
CA SER A 15 -15.17 7.68 7.97
C SER A 15 -14.49 6.32 7.78
N LEU A 16 -13.64 5.93 8.73
CA LEU A 16 -13.08 4.58 8.83
C LEU A 16 -13.87 3.78 9.86
N THR A 17 -14.75 2.90 9.38
CA THR A 17 -15.34 1.81 10.16
C THR A 17 -14.32 0.68 10.32
N GLY A 18 -14.02 0.30 11.57
CA GLY A 18 -13.55 -1.06 11.90
C GLY A 18 -12.12 -1.23 12.42
N ALA A 19 -11.80 -0.68 13.59
CA ALA A 19 -11.02 -1.31 14.67
C ALA A 19 -11.06 -0.34 15.86
N THR A 20 -11.36 -0.82 17.06
CA THR A 20 -11.41 0.00 18.28
C THR A 20 -10.01 0.51 18.65
N ALA A 21 -9.61 1.64 18.08
CA ALA A 21 -8.69 2.57 18.70
C ALA A 21 -9.54 3.76 19.18
N VAL A 22 -9.44 4.06 20.47
CA VAL A 22 -10.18 5.14 21.13
C VAL A 22 -9.93 6.45 20.36
N LEU A 23 -11.00 7.01 19.78
CA LEU A 23 -11.03 8.39 19.34
C LEU A 23 -11.04 9.27 20.60
N ALA A 24 -9.88 9.81 20.96
CA ALA A 24 -9.73 10.99 21.80
C ALA A 24 -8.40 11.62 21.35
N ASP A 25 -8.32 12.83 20.83
CA ASP A 25 -9.04 14.03 21.21
C ASP A 25 -9.01 14.96 19.99
N ASN A 26 -10.21 15.39 19.60
CA ASN A 26 -10.45 16.31 18.51
C ASN A 26 -10.40 17.74 19.07
N LEU A 27 -9.46 18.54 18.54
CA LEU A 27 -9.51 20.01 18.47
C LEU A 27 -9.27 20.79 19.79
N THR A 28 -8.03 20.80 20.30
CA THR A 28 -7.61 21.86 21.25
C THR A 28 -6.52 22.72 20.64
N TYR A 29 -6.91 23.91 20.18
CA TYR A 29 -6.06 24.94 19.58
C TYR A 29 -5.06 25.56 20.60
N ASP A 30 -5.27 25.35 21.90
CA ASP A 30 -4.51 25.96 23.01
C ASP A 30 -3.45 25.04 23.68
N ALA A 31 -2.94 24.02 22.98
CA ALA A 31 -1.85 23.23 23.54
C ALA A 31 -0.55 24.07 23.63
N SER A 32 0.12 24.06 24.80
CA SER A 32 1.37 24.78 24.97
C SER A 32 2.48 24.27 24.03
N PRO A 33 3.48 25.09 23.67
CA PRO A 33 4.53 24.73 22.72
C PRO A 33 5.27 23.44 23.10
N GLU A 34 5.50 23.20 24.39
CA GLU A 34 6.13 21.97 24.89
C GLU A 34 5.26 20.72 24.68
N GLN A 35 3.93 20.83 24.81
CA GLN A 35 3.03 19.72 24.52
C GLN A 35 2.95 19.43 23.02
N GLN A 36 2.98 20.47 22.19
CA GLN A 36 3.13 20.31 20.74
C GLN A 36 4.46 19.61 20.40
N GLN A 37 5.53 19.94 21.14
CA GLN A 37 6.84 19.33 20.97
C GLN A 37 6.81 17.82 21.29
N LEU A 38 6.28 17.46 22.45
CA LEU A 38 6.17 16.06 22.87
C LEU A 38 5.27 15.24 21.94
N ARG A 39 4.22 15.85 21.37
CA ARG A 39 3.33 15.17 20.41
C ARG A 39 4.01 14.83 19.10
N TRP A 40 4.79 15.73 18.51
CA TRP A 40 5.51 15.36 17.28
C TRP A 40 6.54 14.28 17.55
N PHE A 41 7.24 14.31 18.70
CA PHE A 41 8.21 13.27 19.05
C PHE A 41 7.51 11.92 19.14
N ARG A 42 6.36 11.87 19.82
CA ARG A 42 5.55 10.67 19.94
C ARG A 42 5.07 10.18 18.59
N GLN A 43 4.53 11.07 17.75
CA GLN A 43 4.06 10.72 16.42
C GLN A 43 5.20 10.23 15.52
N VAL A 44 6.39 10.83 15.59
CA VAL A 44 7.58 10.38 14.85
C VAL A 44 8.06 9.02 15.36
N GLN A 45 8.06 8.78 16.67
CA GLN A 45 8.40 7.49 17.26
C GLN A 45 7.39 6.41 16.84
N GLU A 46 6.10 6.67 17.00
CA GLU A 46 5.01 5.77 16.59
C GLU A 46 5.08 5.48 15.08
N SER A 47 5.34 6.49 14.24
CA SER A 47 5.51 6.31 12.79
C SER A 47 6.75 5.47 12.43
N LYS A 48 7.85 5.60 13.18
CA LYS A 48 9.05 4.76 12.98
C LYS A 48 8.85 3.32 13.43
N SER A 49 7.96 3.08 14.39
CA SER A 49 7.60 1.74 14.88
C SER A 49 6.54 1.06 14.01
N GLN A 50 5.78 1.81 13.20
CA GLN A 50 4.80 1.26 12.28
C GLN A 50 5.52 0.56 11.10
N PRO A 51 5.15 -0.68 10.75
CA PRO A 51 5.65 -1.31 9.54
C PRO A 51 5.25 -0.47 8.31
N THR A 52 6.20 -0.27 7.39
CA THR A 52 5.95 0.36 6.10
C THR A 52 4.97 -0.47 5.27
N ALA A 53 4.31 0.16 4.29
CA ALA A 53 3.38 -0.53 3.38
C ALA A 53 4.02 -1.78 2.73
N ASN A 54 5.29 -1.69 2.32
CA ASN A 54 6.03 -2.82 1.75
C ASN A 54 6.40 -3.89 2.78
N GLN A 55 6.57 -3.55 4.05
CA GLN A 55 6.72 -4.55 5.11
C GLN A 55 5.42 -5.29 5.40
N LEU A 56 4.27 -4.63 5.24
CA LEU A 56 2.95 -5.24 5.40
C LEU A 56 2.54 -6.07 4.16
N ALA A 57 3.00 -5.67 2.98
CA ALA A 57 2.63 -6.26 1.69
C ALA A 57 3.88 -6.53 0.83
N PRO A 58 4.78 -7.44 1.25
CA PRO A 58 6.08 -7.65 0.60
C PRO A 58 6.00 -8.16 -0.84
N TYR A 59 4.83 -8.67 -1.25
CA TYR A 59 4.56 -9.21 -2.58
C TYR A 59 3.57 -8.36 -3.38
N GLY A 60 3.20 -7.18 -2.88
CA GLY A 60 2.15 -6.35 -3.43
C GLY A 60 0.77 -6.61 -2.81
N TYR A 61 -0.29 -6.18 -3.48
CA TYR A 61 -1.65 -6.20 -2.93
C TYR A 61 -2.75 -6.33 -3.99
N VAL A 62 -3.96 -6.70 -3.54
CA VAL A 62 -5.17 -6.74 -4.37
C VAL A 62 -5.49 -5.33 -4.86
N SER A 63 -5.74 -5.17 -6.16
CA SER A 63 -6.00 -3.87 -6.78
C SER A 63 -7.34 -3.84 -7.51
N THR A 64 -7.99 -2.69 -7.51
CA THR A 64 -9.16 -2.38 -8.36
C THR A 64 -8.80 -1.41 -9.50
N GLY A 65 -7.51 -1.12 -9.66
CA GLY A 65 -6.98 -0.17 -10.64
C GLY A 65 -6.93 -0.71 -12.07
N THR A 66 -6.35 0.10 -12.96
CA THR A 66 -6.21 -0.24 -14.38
C THR A 66 -5.28 -1.44 -14.56
N VAL A 67 -5.79 -2.47 -15.23
CA VAL A 67 -5.04 -3.70 -15.53
C VAL A 67 -4.16 -3.46 -16.76
N ALA A 68 -2.85 -3.71 -16.62
CA ALA A 68 -1.91 -3.65 -17.74
C ALA A 68 -2.09 -4.83 -18.71
N ARG A 69 -2.32 -6.03 -18.16
CA ARG A 69 -2.62 -7.25 -18.92
C ARG A 69 -3.26 -8.33 -18.06
N ALA A 70 -3.83 -9.33 -18.72
CA ALA A 70 -4.26 -10.57 -18.09
C ALA A 70 -3.27 -11.71 -18.39
N VAL A 71 -3.07 -12.59 -17.41
CA VAL A 71 -2.22 -13.79 -17.55
C VAL A 71 -2.98 -15.02 -17.08
N ASN A 72 -2.80 -16.13 -17.78
CA ASN A 72 -3.30 -17.44 -17.36
C ASN A 72 -2.16 -18.22 -16.73
N VAL A 73 -2.41 -18.75 -15.53
CA VAL A 73 -1.49 -19.64 -14.82
C VAL A 73 -2.12 -21.01 -14.76
N ASP A 74 -1.44 -21.97 -15.36
CA ASP A 74 -1.83 -23.37 -15.39
C ASP A 74 -0.66 -24.27 -14.95
N ARG A 75 -0.85 -25.59 -14.97
CA ARG A 75 0.18 -26.57 -14.54
C ARG A 75 1.47 -26.51 -15.35
N SER A 76 1.43 -26.01 -16.58
CA SER A 76 2.61 -25.86 -17.44
C SER A 76 3.41 -24.60 -17.11
N THR A 77 2.77 -23.61 -16.47
CA THR A 77 3.41 -22.34 -16.09
C THR A 77 4.53 -22.59 -15.08
N LYS A 78 5.70 -22.02 -15.32
CA LYS A 78 6.88 -22.11 -14.42
C LYS A 78 7.29 -20.78 -13.83
N TYR A 79 7.05 -19.71 -14.56
CA TYR A 79 7.38 -18.37 -14.10
C TYR A 79 6.40 -17.33 -14.61
N LEU A 80 6.33 -16.23 -13.87
CA LEU A 80 5.61 -15.02 -14.24
C LEU A 80 6.58 -13.84 -14.12
N ASN A 81 6.93 -13.25 -15.26
CA ASN A 81 7.75 -12.04 -15.28
C ASN A 81 6.85 -10.81 -15.22
N VAL A 82 7.12 -9.93 -14.26
CA VAL A 82 6.39 -8.67 -14.08
C VAL A 82 7.37 -7.51 -13.87
N THR A 83 6.86 -6.29 -14.01
CA THR A 83 7.57 -5.07 -13.65
C THR A 83 7.07 -4.55 -12.31
N ARG A 84 7.94 -3.93 -11.50
CA ARG A 84 7.52 -3.27 -10.25
C ARG A 84 6.40 -2.26 -10.51
N LEU A 85 5.36 -2.29 -9.68
CA LEU A 85 4.11 -1.52 -9.82
C LEU A 85 3.23 -1.92 -11.01
N GLU A 86 3.49 -3.04 -11.68
CA GLU A 86 2.59 -3.59 -12.69
C GLU A 86 1.31 -4.13 -12.02
N THR A 87 0.15 -3.72 -12.54
CA THR A 87 -1.14 -4.30 -12.14
C THR A 87 -1.58 -5.34 -13.16
N VAL A 88 -1.72 -6.60 -12.74
CA VAL A 88 -2.01 -7.75 -13.59
C VAL A 88 -3.29 -8.43 -13.14
N LYS A 89 -4.14 -8.81 -14.09
CA LYS A 89 -5.23 -9.77 -13.84
C LYS A 89 -4.66 -11.18 -13.95
N VAL A 90 -4.63 -11.92 -12.85
CA VAL A 90 -4.11 -13.29 -12.81
C VAL A 90 -5.29 -14.27 -12.80
N ASN A 91 -5.29 -15.20 -13.75
CA ASN A 91 -6.27 -16.27 -13.84
C ASN A 91 -5.63 -17.59 -13.40
N VAL A 92 -6.18 -18.23 -12.37
CA VAL A 92 -5.71 -19.52 -11.82
C VAL A 92 -6.92 -20.42 -11.62
N ASP A 93 -6.91 -21.63 -12.19
CA ASP A 93 -7.98 -22.63 -12.03
C ASP A 93 -9.41 -22.09 -12.22
N GLY A 94 -9.61 -21.25 -13.24
CA GLY A 94 -10.91 -20.66 -13.57
C GLY A 94 -11.34 -19.49 -12.67
N LYS A 95 -10.51 -19.08 -11.70
CA LYS A 95 -10.71 -17.87 -10.88
C LYS A 95 -9.79 -16.75 -11.36
N SER A 96 -10.24 -15.51 -11.21
CA SER A 96 -9.46 -14.33 -11.53
C SER A 96 -9.35 -13.40 -10.34
N PHE A 97 -8.18 -12.78 -10.18
CA PHE A 97 -7.99 -11.65 -9.27
C PHE A 97 -7.08 -10.61 -9.91
N ILE A 98 -7.13 -9.38 -9.44
CA ILE A 98 -6.28 -8.28 -9.91
C ILE A 98 -5.28 -7.96 -8.81
N TRP A 99 -4.00 -7.98 -9.17
CA TRP A 99 -2.89 -7.81 -8.23
C TRP A 99 -1.91 -6.76 -8.73
N MET A 100 -1.47 -5.87 -7.84
CA MET A 100 -0.39 -4.93 -8.11
C MET A 100 0.90 -5.42 -7.48
N PHE A 101 1.93 -5.63 -8.31
CA PHE A 101 3.24 -6.12 -7.87
C PHE A 101 4.11 -5.00 -7.31
N ASP A 102 3.81 -4.56 -6.09
CA ASP A 102 4.61 -3.57 -5.35
C ASP A 102 5.64 -4.25 -4.45
N THR A 103 6.76 -4.68 -5.03
CA THR A 103 7.77 -5.49 -4.34
C THR A 103 9.12 -4.79 -4.33
N LEU A 104 9.28 -3.81 -3.46
CA LEU A 104 10.56 -3.11 -3.32
C LEU A 104 11.63 -4.07 -2.76
N GLY A 105 12.75 -4.22 -3.47
CA GLY A 105 13.90 -5.03 -3.03
C GLY A 105 13.74 -6.56 -3.13
N THR A 106 12.62 -7.05 -3.67
CA THR A 106 12.40 -8.49 -3.88
C THR A 106 12.52 -8.83 -5.36
N ASN A 107 13.53 -9.62 -5.72
CA ASN A 107 13.83 -9.95 -7.12
C ASN A 107 13.00 -11.14 -7.64
N ALA A 108 12.81 -12.18 -6.80
CA ALA A 108 12.01 -13.35 -7.14
C ALA A 108 11.36 -13.97 -5.91
N PHE A 109 10.14 -14.48 -6.08
CA PHE A 109 9.39 -15.15 -5.01
C PHE A 109 8.35 -16.13 -5.58
N PRO A 110 7.92 -17.15 -4.81
CA PRO A 110 6.91 -18.08 -5.31
C PRO A 110 5.52 -17.43 -5.35
N LEU A 111 4.77 -17.62 -6.44
CA LEU A 111 3.42 -17.07 -6.62
C LEU A 111 2.44 -17.57 -5.55
N SER A 112 2.74 -18.71 -4.92
CA SER A 112 1.98 -19.28 -3.80
C SER A 112 1.94 -18.39 -2.55
N LYS A 113 2.81 -17.36 -2.45
CA LYS A 113 2.70 -16.31 -1.42
C LYS A 113 1.53 -15.37 -1.64
N ILE A 114 1.01 -15.28 -2.86
CA ILE A 114 -0.14 -14.46 -3.24
C ILE A 114 -1.39 -15.33 -3.36
N VAL A 115 -1.28 -16.49 -4.02
CA VAL A 115 -2.42 -17.37 -4.31
C VAL A 115 -2.03 -18.85 -4.22
N SER A 116 -2.71 -19.61 -3.36
CA SER A 116 -2.52 -21.06 -3.23
C SER A 116 -2.79 -21.81 -4.55
N GLY A 117 -2.18 -22.98 -4.74
CA GLY A 117 -2.32 -23.78 -5.96
C GLY A 117 -1.31 -23.42 -7.05
N THR A 118 -0.32 -22.58 -6.72
CA THR A 118 0.74 -22.12 -7.64
C THR A 118 2.14 -22.42 -7.12
N GLU A 119 2.30 -23.48 -6.32
CA GLU A 119 3.52 -23.84 -5.56
C GLU A 119 4.76 -24.15 -6.42
N GLY A 120 4.64 -24.17 -7.76
CA GLY A 120 5.74 -24.34 -8.71
C GLY A 120 5.99 -23.14 -9.64
N VAL A 121 5.32 -22.01 -9.41
CA VAL A 121 5.44 -20.81 -10.26
C VAL A 121 6.27 -19.75 -9.54
N THR A 122 7.38 -19.34 -10.16
CA THR A 122 8.24 -18.26 -9.64
C THR A 122 7.88 -16.93 -10.29
N VAL A 123 7.57 -15.92 -9.48
CA VAL A 123 7.44 -14.55 -9.93
C VAL A 123 8.83 -13.92 -9.99
N TYR A 124 9.20 -13.34 -11.13
CA TYR A 124 10.39 -12.50 -11.27
C TYR A 124 9.94 -11.05 -11.48
N VAL A 125 10.46 -10.15 -10.65
CA VAL A 125 10.09 -8.73 -10.70
C VAL A 125 11.26 -7.91 -11.21
N ALA A 126 11.09 -7.34 -12.40
CA ALA A 126 12.01 -6.36 -12.95
C ALA A 126 11.75 -4.98 -12.34
N GLU A 127 12.80 -4.16 -12.22
CA GLU A 127 12.62 -2.76 -11.87
C GLU A 127 11.83 -2.02 -12.94
N ASN A 128 11.00 -1.07 -12.50
CA ASN A 128 10.27 -0.21 -13.41
C ASN A 128 11.23 0.82 -14.03
N PRO A 129 11.36 0.85 -15.37
CA PRO A 129 12.34 1.70 -16.06
C PRO A 129 12.09 3.19 -15.84
N SER A 130 10.87 3.60 -15.48
CA SER A 130 10.53 4.99 -15.18
C SER A 130 11.26 5.55 -13.96
N TYR A 131 11.87 4.68 -13.13
CA TYR A 131 12.62 5.05 -11.94
C TYR A 131 14.14 4.94 -12.13
N ARG A 132 14.61 4.73 -13.36
CA ARG A 132 16.04 4.84 -13.67
C ARG A 132 16.38 6.32 -13.91
N PRO A 133 17.49 6.84 -13.35
CA PRO A 133 17.96 8.20 -13.62
C PRO A 133 18.38 8.39 -15.07
#